data_AF-A0AAW2M069-F1
#
_entry.id   AF-A0AAW2M069-F1
#
_cell.length_a   1.000
_cell.length_b   1.000
_cell.length_c   1.000
_cell.angle_alpha   90.00
_cell.angle_beta   90.00
_cell.angle_gamma   90.00
#
_symmetry.space_group_name_H-M   'P 1'
#
loop_
_entity.id
_entity.type
_entity.pdbx_description
1 polymer ?
#
loop_
_entity_poly.entity_id
_entity_poly.type
_entity_poly.pdbx_seq_one_letter_code
_entity_poly.pdbx_strand_id
1 'polypeptide(L)'
;MYLYSLTLQQATGILCAINGSFSGGKSQEIVVARGKVLDLLRPDENGKLQSLLIVPGQYLAIDPKGRAVMIGACEKQKLVYVLNRDTAARLTISSPLEAHKSHTLVYSICGVDCGFDNPIFAAIELDYSEADQDPTGQAANEAQKHLTFYELDLGLNHVSRKWSEQVDNG
;
A
#
# COMPACT_ATOMS: atom_id res chain seq x y z
N MET A 1 -31.14 3.32 -20.06
CA MET A 1 -30.43 2.24 -20.79
C MET A 1 -29.47 1.61 -19.80
N TYR A 2 -29.58 0.30 -19.54
CA TYR A 2 -28.73 -0.40 -18.58
C TYR A 2 -27.81 -1.36 -19.33
N LEU A 3 -26.52 -1.32 -19.06
CA LEU A 3 -25.50 -2.20 -19.64
C LEU A 3 -24.86 -3.03 -18.53
N TYR A 4 -24.46 -4.26 -18.86
CA TYR A 4 -23.72 -5.15 -17.97
C TYR A 4 -22.33 -5.41 -18.56
N SER A 5 -21.29 -5.20 -17.75
CA SER A 5 -19.89 -5.41 -18.16
C SER A 5 -19.41 -6.77 -17.66
N LEU A 6 -18.86 -7.59 -18.56
CA LEU A 6 -18.24 -8.88 -18.26
C LEU A 6 -16.85 -8.93 -18.92
N THR A 7 -15.82 -9.30 -18.14
CA THR A 7 -14.44 -9.42 -18.63
C THR A 7 -14.13 -10.88 -18.95
N LEU A 8 -13.94 -11.22 -20.23
CA LEU A 8 -13.68 -12.60 -20.68
C LEU A 8 -12.21 -13.02 -20.51
N GLN A 9 -11.28 -12.08 -20.63
CA GLN A 9 -9.85 -12.31 -20.43
C GLN A 9 -9.31 -11.25 -19.48
N GLN A 10 -8.69 -11.70 -18.38
CA GLN A 10 -8.12 -10.80 -17.40
C GLN A 10 -6.79 -10.19 -17.90
N ALA A 11 -6.42 -9.04 -17.33
CA ALA A 11 -5.15 -8.41 -17.61
C ALA A 11 -3.99 -9.34 -17.24
N THR A 12 -3.00 -9.47 -18.12
CA THR A 12 -1.87 -10.40 -17.94
C THR A 12 -0.59 -9.69 -17.49
N GLY A 13 -0.46 -8.38 -17.68
CA GLY A 13 0.73 -7.62 -17.28
C GLY A 13 0.92 -7.62 -15.76
N ILE A 14 2.12 -7.93 -15.28
CA ILE A 14 2.46 -7.90 -13.85
C ILE A 14 3.08 -6.54 -13.52
N LEU A 15 2.45 -5.78 -12.63
CA LEU A 15 2.91 -4.47 -12.17
C LEU A 15 3.83 -4.58 -10.95
N CYS A 16 3.50 -5.45 -10.00
CA CYS A 16 4.32 -5.74 -8.84
C CYS A 16 4.24 -7.23 -8.49
N ALA A 17 5.28 -7.75 -7.83
CA ALA A 17 5.34 -9.12 -7.34
C ALA A 17 6.05 -9.17 -5.98
N ILE A 18 5.52 -9.94 -5.04
CA ILE A 18 6.14 -10.22 -3.74
C ILE A 18 6.20 -11.74 -3.52
N ASN A 19 7.31 -12.25 -2.98
CA ASN A 19 7.42 -13.65 -2.56
C ASN A 19 7.26 -13.80 -1.05
N GLY A 20 6.68 -14.90 -0.61
CA GLY A 20 6.46 -15.17 0.82
C GLY A 20 5.74 -16.48 1.07
N SER A 21 5.61 -16.85 2.34
CA SER A 21 4.78 -17.98 2.79
C SER A 21 3.39 -17.46 3.16
N PHE A 22 2.49 -17.38 2.19
CA PHE A 22 1.14 -16.84 2.34
C PHE A 22 0.12 -17.90 2.75
N SER A 23 0.35 -19.18 2.42
CA SER A 23 -0.54 -20.28 2.82
C SER A 23 -0.16 -20.98 4.13
N GLY A 24 0.99 -20.59 4.72
CA GLY A 24 1.57 -21.23 5.90
C GLY A 24 2.45 -22.44 5.55
N GLY A 25 3.39 -22.77 6.45
CA GLY A 25 4.35 -23.87 6.26
C GLY A 25 5.69 -23.42 5.67
N LYS A 26 6.36 -24.30 4.92
CA LYS A 26 7.65 -24.04 4.26
C LYS A 26 7.52 -23.69 2.77
N SER A 27 6.29 -23.59 2.24
CA SER A 27 6.08 -23.25 0.83
C SER A 27 6.33 -21.76 0.59
N GLN A 28 6.96 -21.46 -0.54
CA GLN A 28 7.07 -20.11 -1.07
C GLN A 28 6.03 -19.94 -2.15
N GLU A 29 5.26 -18.87 -2.08
CA GLU A 29 4.35 -18.43 -3.13
C GLU A 29 4.69 -16.99 -3.54
N ILE A 30 4.12 -16.54 -4.65
CA ILE A 30 4.38 -15.25 -5.27
C ILE A 30 3.04 -14.55 -5.46
N VAL A 31 2.77 -13.46 -4.75
CA VAL A 31 1.63 -12.60 -5.04
C VAL A 31 2.02 -11.62 -6.14
N VAL A 32 1.22 -11.51 -7.20
CA VAL A 32 1.42 -10.56 -8.29
C VAL A 32 0.21 -9.64 -8.43
N ALA A 33 0.40 -8.36 -8.76
CA ALA A 33 -0.69 -7.47 -9.15
C ALA A 33 -0.72 -7.29 -10.67
N ARG A 34 -1.89 -7.49 -11.28
CA ARG A 34 -2.19 -7.32 -12.70
C ARG A 34 -3.27 -6.26 -12.92
N GLY A 35 -2.87 -4.99 -12.78
CA GLY A 35 -3.80 -3.87 -12.84
C GLY A 35 -4.78 -3.88 -11.66
N LYS A 36 -6.03 -4.31 -11.90
CA LYS A 36 -7.07 -4.39 -10.87
C LYS A 36 -7.21 -5.78 -10.22
N VAL A 37 -6.40 -6.73 -10.64
CA VAL A 37 -6.42 -8.13 -10.18
C VAL A 37 -5.17 -8.38 -9.36
N LEU A 38 -5.29 -8.89 -8.13
CA LEU A 38 -4.18 -9.53 -7.43
C LEU A 38 -4.23 -11.03 -7.75
N ASP A 39 -3.10 -11.72 -7.84
CA ASP A 39 -3.04 -13.16 -8.10
C ASP A 39 -1.98 -13.76 -7.17
N LEU A 40 -2.37 -14.68 -6.30
CA LEU A 40 -1.40 -15.49 -5.55
C LEU A 40 -0.97 -16.70 -6.38
N LEU A 41 0.25 -16.68 -6.89
CA LEU A 41 0.85 -17.73 -7.70
C LEU A 41 1.65 -18.71 -6.84
N ARG A 42 1.37 -20.01 -6.93
CA ARG A 42 2.23 -21.06 -6.38
C ARG A 42 2.91 -21.85 -7.50
N PRO A 43 4.24 -22.01 -7.48
CA PRO A 43 4.91 -22.98 -8.34
C PRO A 43 4.57 -24.41 -7.89
N ASP A 44 4.10 -25.24 -8.81
CA ASP A 44 3.95 -26.68 -8.60
C ASP A 44 5.30 -27.39 -8.61
N GLU A 45 5.31 -28.70 -8.31
CA GLU A 45 6.53 -29.53 -8.29
C GLU A 45 7.25 -29.59 -9.66
N ASN A 46 6.59 -29.16 -10.73
CA ASN A 46 7.12 -29.08 -12.09
C ASN A 46 7.47 -27.65 -12.53
N GLY A 47 7.33 -26.65 -11.65
CA GLY A 47 7.62 -25.24 -11.91
C GLY A 47 6.51 -24.44 -12.60
N LYS A 48 5.28 -24.97 -12.75
CA LYS A 48 4.13 -24.24 -13.30
C LYS A 48 3.41 -23.45 -12.21
N LEU A 49 3.00 -22.22 -12.54
CA LEU A 49 2.36 -21.30 -11.60
C LEU A 49 0.83 -21.46 -11.58
N GLN A 50 0.22 -21.53 -10.39
CA GLN A 50 -1.23 -21.60 -10.18
C GLN A 50 -1.75 -20.39 -9.40
N SER A 51 -2.82 -19.70 -9.86
CA SER A 51 -3.42 -18.54 -9.18
C SER A 51 -4.44 -18.93 -8.10
N LEU A 52 -4.43 -18.24 -6.95
CA LEU A 52 -5.17 -18.62 -5.73
C LEU A 52 -6.10 -17.53 -5.13
N LEU A 53 -5.91 -16.21 -5.35
CA LEU A 53 -6.76 -15.15 -4.74
C LEU A 53 -6.59 -13.74 -5.39
N ILE A 54 -7.66 -12.91 -5.38
CA ILE A 54 -7.75 -11.56 -5.99
C ILE A 54 -8.31 -10.48 -5.01
N VAL A 55 -7.60 -9.34 -4.81
CA VAL A 55 -8.09 -8.13 -4.10
C VAL A 55 -7.41 -6.84 -4.63
N PRO A 56 -8.14 -5.74 -4.91
CA PRO A 56 -7.56 -4.48 -5.42
C PRO A 56 -7.02 -3.51 -4.35
N GLY A 57 -5.92 -2.83 -4.67
CA GLY A 57 -5.34 -1.67 -3.98
C GLY A 57 -4.10 -1.17 -4.75
N GLN A 58 -3.89 0.15 -4.90
CA GLN A 58 -2.79 0.68 -5.74
C GLN A 58 -1.44 0.60 -5.03
N TYR A 59 -1.38 1.04 -3.77
CA TYR A 59 -0.18 0.95 -2.93
C TYR A 59 -0.49 0.15 -1.68
N LEU A 60 0.41 -0.78 -1.35
CA LEU A 60 0.35 -1.63 -0.17
C LEU A 60 1.72 -1.65 0.48
N ALA A 61 1.79 -1.33 1.77
CA ALA A 61 2.99 -1.41 2.56
C ALA A 61 2.71 -2.15 3.85
N ILE A 62 3.63 -3.01 4.28
CA ILE A 62 3.48 -3.86 5.46
C ILE A 62 4.62 -3.54 6.43
N ASP A 63 4.30 -3.43 7.72
CA ASP A 63 5.31 -3.40 8.78
C ASP A 63 6.14 -4.69 8.71
N PRO A 64 7.48 -4.65 8.66
CA PRO A 64 8.30 -5.85 8.50
C PRO A 64 8.10 -6.92 9.58
N LYS A 65 7.52 -6.59 10.74
CA LYS A 65 7.17 -7.55 11.80
C LYS A 65 5.73 -8.07 11.70
N GLY A 66 4.97 -7.66 10.67
CA GLY A 66 3.61 -8.10 10.40
C GLY A 66 2.57 -7.53 11.36
N ARG A 67 2.85 -6.40 12.02
CA ARG A 67 1.96 -5.80 13.03
C ARG A 67 0.90 -4.87 12.44
N ALA A 68 1.17 -4.31 11.27
CA ALA A 68 0.28 -3.39 10.60
C ALA A 68 0.47 -3.40 9.09
N VAL A 69 -0.56 -3.00 8.37
CA VAL A 69 -0.55 -2.83 6.91
C VAL A 69 -1.16 -1.48 6.55
N MET A 70 -0.47 -0.71 5.70
CA MET A 70 -0.98 0.51 5.11
C MET A 70 -1.43 0.24 3.67
N ILE A 71 -2.65 0.66 3.34
CA ILE A 71 -3.20 0.69 2.00
C ILE A 71 -3.33 2.17 1.58
N GLY A 72 -2.74 2.52 0.44
CA GLY A 72 -2.79 3.87 -0.11
C GLY A 72 -3.44 3.92 -1.49
N ALA A 73 -4.24 4.95 -1.73
CA ALA A 73 -4.69 5.34 -3.07
C ALA A 73 -3.64 6.24 -3.76
N CYS A 74 -3.80 6.47 -5.07
CA CYS A 74 -2.97 7.42 -5.82
C CYS A 74 -3.02 8.85 -5.26
N GLU A 75 -4.12 9.19 -4.60
CA GLU A 75 -4.38 10.52 -4.09
C GLU A 75 -5.13 10.42 -2.76
N LYS A 76 -4.76 11.29 -1.82
CA LYS A 76 -5.46 11.56 -0.56
C LYS A 76 -5.54 10.42 0.44
N GLN A 77 -6.18 9.31 0.09
CA GLN A 77 -6.57 8.27 1.01
C GLN A 77 -5.41 7.33 1.35
N LYS A 78 -5.21 7.16 2.67
CA LYS A 78 -4.34 6.17 3.28
C LYS A 78 -5.05 5.59 4.48
N LEU A 79 -5.11 4.26 4.55
CA LEU A 79 -5.74 3.50 5.62
C LEU A 79 -4.72 2.56 6.21
N VAL A 80 -4.62 2.51 7.53
CA VAL A 80 -3.73 1.59 8.25
C VAL A 80 -4.57 0.61 9.05
N TYR A 81 -4.33 -0.67 8.83
CA TYR A 81 -4.96 -1.75 9.60
C TYR A 81 -3.95 -2.33 10.57
N VAL A 82 -4.36 -2.52 11.82
CA VAL A 82 -3.56 -3.23 12.82
C VAL A 82 -3.87 -4.72 12.73
N LEU A 83 -2.81 -5.53 12.69
CA LEU A 83 -2.86 -6.97 12.60
C LEU A 83 -2.52 -7.55 13.97
N ASN A 84 -3.44 -8.32 14.54
CA ASN A 84 -3.28 -8.95 15.84
C ASN A 84 -3.48 -10.47 15.75
N ARG A 85 -3.15 -11.17 16.83
CA ARG A 85 -3.50 -12.58 17.02
C ARG A 85 -4.36 -12.73 18.26
N ASP A 86 -5.45 -13.47 18.14
CA ASP A 86 -6.25 -13.84 19.31
C ASP A 86 -5.58 -14.95 20.14
N THR A 87 -6.20 -15.35 21.25
CA THR A 87 -5.71 -16.43 22.12
C THR A 87 -5.63 -17.79 21.44
N ALA A 88 -6.33 -17.97 20.32
CA ALA A 88 -6.30 -19.17 19.48
C ALA A 88 -5.30 -19.03 18.31
N ALA A 89 -4.42 -18.03 18.34
CA ALA A 89 -3.42 -17.73 17.30
C ALA A 89 -4.01 -17.42 15.91
N ARG A 90 -5.28 -17.03 15.82
CA ARG A 90 -5.92 -16.61 14.58
C ARG A 90 -5.64 -15.14 14.32
N LEU A 91 -5.38 -14.80 13.05
CA LEU A 91 -5.20 -13.41 12.62
C LEU A 91 -6.52 -12.64 12.82
N THR A 92 -6.43 -11.49 13.48
CA THR A 92 -7.51 -10.52 13.61
C THR A 92 -7.08 -9.18 13.02
N ILE A 93 -8.02 -8.47 12.41
CA ILE A 93 -7.78 -7.19 11.74
C ILE A 93 -8.64 -6.14 12.45
N SER A 94 -8.02 -5.05 12.90
CA SER A 94 -8.75 -3.93 13.50
C SER A 94 -9.52 -3.13 12.47
N SER A 95 -10.42 -2.25 12.94
CA SER A 95 -10.93 -1.16 12.09
C SER A 95 -9.78 -0.31 11.54
N PRO A 96 -9.93 0.25 10.32
CA PRO A 96 -8.87 1.06 9.71
C PRO A 96 -8.68 2.38 10.44
N LEU A 97 -7.43 2.82 10.52
CA LEU A 97 -7.03 4.14 10.97
C LEU A 97 -6.70 5.02 9.75
N GLU A 98 -7.19 6.25 9.74
CA GLU A 98 -7.08 7.15 8.60
C GLU A 98 -5.84 8.05 8.71
N ALA A 99 -5.07 8.15 7.62
CA ALA A 99 -3.93 9.06 7.48
C ALA A 99 -4.09 9.93 6.21
N HIS A 100 -5.31 10.46 6.02
CA HIS A 100 -5.68 11.18 4.81
C HIS A 100 -5.02 12.55 4.72
N LYS A 101 -4.59 12.95 3.52
CA LYS A 101 -4.12 14.31 3.24
C LYS A 101 -4.67 14.78 1.89
N SER A 102 -5.58 15.76 1.90
CA SER A 102 -6.15 16.31 0.67
C SER A 102 -5.07 16.92 -0.24
N HIS A 103 -5.36 17.01 -1.54
CA HIS A 103 -4.48 17.61 -2.55
C HIS A 103 -3.07 17.01 -2.57
N THR A 104 -2.93 15.73 -2.23
CA THR A 104 -1.64 15.06 -2.15
C THR A 104 -1.64 13.81 -3.01
N LEU A 105 -0.78 13.81 -4.02
CA LEU A 105 -0.47 12.65 -4.85
C LEU A 105 0.52 11.74 -4.12
N VAL A 106 0.35 10.43 -4.27
CA VAL A 106 1.22 9.40 -3.69
C VAL A 106 1.93 8.65 -4.81
N TYR A 107 3.27 8.67 -4.79
CA TYR A 107 4.12 8.00 -5.78
C TYR A 107 4.54 6.60 -5.34
N SER A 108 4.81 6.43 -4.05
CA SER A 108 5.25 5.16 -3.47
C SER A 108 4.98 5.14 -1.98
N ILE A 109 4.75 3.94 -1.43
CA ILE A 109 4.67 3.70 0.01
C ILE A 109 5.50 2.46 0.34
N CYS A 110 6.26 2.49 1.43
CA CYS A 110 6.94 1.34 1.99
C CYS A 110 6.85 1.30 3.52
N GLY A 111 6.94 0.08 4.08
CA GLY A 111 7.10 -0.09 5.53
C GLY A 111 8.56 0.09 5.89
N VAL A 112 8.83 0.80 6.99
CA VAL A 112 10.18 1.04 7.50
C VAL A 112 10.49 0.02 8.60
N ASP A 113 11.66 -0.62 8.54
CA ASP A 113 12.08 -1.53 9.62
C ASP A 113 12.58 -0.72 10.82
N CYS A 114 11.71 -0.59 11.82
CA CYS A 114 12.02 0.05 13.10
C CYS A 114 12.14 -0.96 14.25
N GLY A 115 12.43 -2.23 13.94
CA GLY A 115 12.52 -3.27 14.96
C GLY A 115 11.18 -3.51 15.66
N PHE A 116 11.09 -3.18 16.94
CA PHE A 116 9.88 -3.32 17.76
C PHE A 116 9.27 -1.98 18.21
N ASP A 117 9.85 -0.86 17.79
CA ASP A 117 9.23 0.46 17.98
C ASP A 117 7.92 0.56 17.19
N ASN A 118 7.15 1.61 17.44
CA ASN A 118 5.91 1.87 16.72
C ASN A 118 6.09 1.70 15.19
N PRO A 119 5.20 0.97 14.48
CA PRO A 119 5.31 0.79 13.04
C PRO A 119 5.35 2.12 12.29
N ILE A 120 6.21 2.21 11.29
CA ILE A 120 6.37 3.42 10.48
C ILE A 120 6.21 3.07 8.99
N PHE A 121 5.48 3.91 8.28
CA PHE A 121 5.30 3.85 6.83
C PHE A 121 5.86 5.11 6.20
N ALA A 122 6.77 4.95 5.24
CA ALA A 122 7.28 6.06 4.45
C ALA A 122 6.50 6.16 3.14
N ALA A 123 6.17 7.39 2.72
CA ALA A 123 5.52 7.67 1.45
C ALA A 123 6.23 8.80 0.72
N ILE A 124 6.35 8.69 -0.61
CA ILE A 124 6.77 9.79 -1.48
C ILE A 124 5.51 10.49 -1.98
N GLU A 125 5.40 11.76 -1.69
CA GLU A 125 4.18 12.53 -1.86
C GLU A 125 4.43 13.88 -2.53
N LEU A 126 3.44 14.41 -3.25
CA LEU A 126 3.50 15.76 -3.80
C LEU A 126 2.19 16.48 -3.51
N ASP A 127 2.29 17.66 -2.93
CA ASP A 127 1.15 18.54 -2.70
C ASP A 127 0.92 19.38 -3.96
N TYR A 128 -0.30 19.36 -4.49
CA TYR A 128 -0.65 20.11 -5.70
C TYR A 128 -1.71 21.20 -5.44
N SER A 129 -2.01 21.49 -4.17
CA SER A 129 -3.02 22.48 -3.78
C SER A 129 -2.78 23.88 -4.37
N GLU A 130 -1.52 24.29 -4.53
CA GLU A 130 -1.14 25.56 -5.16
C GLU A 130 -1.25 25.49 -6.69
N ALA A 131 -0.88 24.37 -7.30
CA ALA A 131 -0.94 24.17 -8.75
C ALA A 131 -2.38 24.26 -9.29
N ASP A 132 -3.36 23.77 -8.53
CA ASP A 132 -4.79 23.89 -8.89
C ASP A 132 -5.28 25.35 -8.94
N GLN A 133 -4.61 26.24 -8.22
CA GLN A 133 -5.01 27.65 -8.08
C GLN A 133 -4.22 28.58 -8.99
N ASP A 134 -3.20 28.07 -9.71
CA ASP A 134 -2.31 28.86 -10.56
C ASP A 134 -2.57 28.61 -12.07
N PRO A 135 -3.26 29.53 -12.77
CA PRO A 135 -3.51 29.41 -14.20
C PRO A 135 -2.24 29.52 -15.06
N THR A 136 -1.12 29.98 -14.51
CA THR A 136 0.13 30.18 -15.24
C THR A 136 0.96 28.91 -15.36
N GLY A 137 0.70 27.92 -14.48
CA GLY A 137 1.43 26.65 -14.42
C GLY A 137 2.83 26.76 -13.80
N GLN A 138 3.19 27.89 -13.19
CA GLN A 138 4.48 28.05 -12.49
C GLN A 138 4.52 27.20 -11.22
N ALA A 139 3.46 27.21 -10.42
CA ALA A 139 3.37 26.41 -9.20
C ALA A 139 3.48 24.90 -9.47
N ALA A 140 3.00 24.43 -10.62
CA ALA A 140 3.17 23.03 -11.03
C ALA A 140 4.63 22.67 -11.34
N ASN A 141 5.41 23.61 -11.91
CA ASN A 141 6.82 23.41 -12.20
C ASN A 141 7.70 23.48 -10.94
N GLU A 142 7.28 24.25 -9.94
CA GLU A 142 7.98 24.42 -8.65
C GLU A 142 7.56 23.38 -7.60
N ALA A 143 6.52 22.58 -7.87
CA ALA A 143 6.02 21.59 -6.94
C ALA A 143 7.09 20.53 -6.59
N GLN A 144 7.32 20.34 -5.29
CA GLN A 144 8.38 19.47 -4.78
C GLN A 144 7.81 18.19 -4.14
N LYS A 145 8.41 17.05 -4.48
CA LYS A 145 8.17 15.79 -3.79
C LYS A 145 8.71 15.84 -2.37
N HIS A 146 7.98 15.22 -1.46
CA HIS A 146 8.35 15.09 -0.06
C HIS A 146 8.37 13.61 0.32
N LEU A 147 9.38 13.22 1.08
CA LEU A 147 9.41 11.95 1.80
C LEU A 147 8.74 12.16 3.15
N THR A 148 7.56 11.57 3.33
CA THR A 148 6.75 11.69 4.55
C THR A 148 6.73 10.38 5.31
N PHE A 149 6.98 10.45 6.63
CA PHE A 149 6.91 9.29 7.52
C PHE A 149 5.63 9.36 8.37
N TYR A 150 4.84 8.30 8.29
CA TYR A 150 3.63 8.08 9.07
C TYR A 150 3.92 7.06 10.18
N GLU A 151 3.74 7.45 11.43
CA GLU A 151 3.91 6.58 12.59
C GLU A 151 2.53 6.11 13.07
N LEU A 152 2.39 4.79 13.22
CA LEU A 152 1.27 4.17 13.90
C LEU A 152 1.61 4.01 15.38
N ASP A 153 0.95 4.79 16.23
CA ASP A 153 1.04 4.60 17.68
C ASP A 153 0.08 3.49 18.10
N LEU A 154 0.63 2.35 18.52
CA LEU A 154 -0.16 1.18 18.94
C LEU A 154 -0.86 1.38 20.28
N GLY A 155 -0.35 2.25 21.16
CA GLY A 155 -0.94 2.54 22.46
C GLY A 155 -2.12 3.52 22.35
N LEU A 156 -1.95 4.56 21.54
CA LEU A 156 -2.98 5.57 21.29
C LEU A 156 -3.95 5.18 20.17
N ASN A 157 -3.62 4.14 19.41
CA ASN A 157 -4.41 3.64 18.28
C ASN A 157 -4.73 4.76 17.26
N HIS A 158 -3.70 5.53 16.89
CA HIS A 158 -3.81 6.60 15.89
C HIS A 158 -2.57 6.63 15.00
N VAL A 159 -2.73 7.17 13.79
CA VAL A 159 -1.64 7.39 12.84
C VAL A 159 -1.35 8.89 12.77
N SER A 160 -0.08 9.26 12.89
CA SER A 160 0.36 10.65 12.77
C SER A 160 1.47 10.81 11.74
N ARG A 161 1.52 12.00 11.13
CA ARG A 161 2.64 12.40 10.25
C ARG A 161 3.78 12.89 11.15
N LYS A 162 4.78 12.04 11.33
CA LYS A 162 5.88 12.28 12.27
C LYS A 162 6.91 13.25 11.70
N TRP A 163 7.24 13.09 10.43
CA TRP A 163 8.33 13.81 9.78
C TRP A 163 8.09 13.91 8.28
N SER A 164 8.63 14.96 7.66
CA SER A 164 8.51 15.20 6.22
C SER A 164 9.64 16.09 5.75
N GLU A 165 10.35 15.67 4.70
CA GLU A 165 11.45 16.42 4.10
C GLU A 165 11.30 16.42 2.57
N GLN A 166 11.76 17.50 1.94
CA GLN A 166 11.82 17.59 0.49
C GLN A 166 12.82 16.57 -0.05
N VAL A 167 12.44 15.89 -1.12
CA VAL A 167 13.31 14.97 -1.86
C VAL A 167 13.33 15.38 -3.32
N ASP A 168 14.35 14.94 -4.04
CA ASP A 168 14.47 15.18 -5.47
C ASP A 168 13.21 14.71 -6.22
N ASN A 169 12.83 15.45 -7.25
CA ASN A 169 11.72 15.11 -8.13
C ASN A 169 12.06 13.94 -9.07
N GLY A 170 13.32 13.52 -9.13
CA GLY A 170 13.80 12.34 -9.86
C GLY A 170 14.37 12.68 -11.23
#